data_AF-A0A158KT57-F1
#
_entry.id   AF-A0A158KT57-F1
#
_cell.length_a   1.000
_cell.length_b   1.000
_cell.length_c   1.000
_cell.angle_alpha   90.00
_cell.angle_beta   90.00
_cell.angle_gamma   90.00
#
_symmetry.space_group_name_H-M   'P 1'
#
loop_
_entity.id
_entity.type
_entity.pdbx_description
1 polymer ?
#
loop_
_entity_poly.entity_id
_entity_poly.type
_entity_poly.pdbx_seq_one_letter_code
_entity_poly.pdbx_strand_id
1 'polypeptide(L)'
;MTKPSPTQPRAVPEPATWDARLARRLVTPLVGTRVTPNHLTSLRLLIGVAGAYYLSLGQFWLCTAGALLIALSNFVDHTDGELARISGQSSRIGHLYDLGCDAVVTVLLFVGLGFYVGVHHPAMLVPAEWLGAIAGVAVALIFFLRMRIESMVGKSGTKQASLAGFETEDVLYLLPLVTVLNGMTPFLVAAAIGAPLFAAWCVMDYQRVTRDVARAAQAANGKVPPKDTDGNDFQTAR
;
A
#
# COMPACT_ATOMS: atom_id res chain seq x y z
N MET A 1 -43.29 -21.73 -2.95
CA MET A 1 -42.41 -20.54 -3.07
C MET A 1 -41.26 -20.71 -2.08
N THR A 2 -40.18 -21.36 -2.49
CA THR A 2 -38.97 -21.57 -1.69
C THR A 2 -38.03 -20.38 -1.90
N LYS A 3 -37.59 -19.75 -0.82
CA LYS A 3 -36.58 -18.66 -0.87
C LYS A 3 -35.31 -19.19 -1.58
N PRO A 4 -34.67 -18.40 -2.46
CA PRO A 4 -33.36 -18.76 -2.97
C PRO A 4 -32.35 -18.78 -1.82
N SER A 5 -31.57 -19.86 -1.74
CA SER A 5 -30.47 -20.05 -0.80
C SER A 5 -29.46 -18.89 -0.92
N PRO A 6 -28.79 -18.49 0.18
CA PRO A 6 -27.73 -17.51 0.10
C PRO A 6 -26.64 -18.03 -0.84
N THR A 7 -26.31 -17.25 -1.86
CA THR A 7 -25.17 -17.46 -2.75
C THR A 7 -23.94 -17.75 -1.92
N GLN A 8 -23.35 -18.93 -2.11
CA GLN A 8 -22.09 -19.30 -1.46
C GLN A 8 -21.06 -18.19 -1.70
N PRO A 9 -20.26 -17.80 -0.69
CA PRO A 9 -19.16 -16.88 -0.88
C PRO A 9 -18.30 -17.44 -2.01
N ARG A 10 -18.14 -16.66 -3.08
CA ARG A 10 -17.25 -16.97 -4.22
C ARG A 10 -15.94 -17.49 -3.63
N ALA A 11 -15.45 -18.64 -4.07
CA ALA A 11 -14.24 -19.25 -3.53
C ALA A 11 -13.02 -18.35 -3.82
N VAL A 12 -12.84 -17.31 -3.01
CA VAL A 12 -11.70 -16.41 -3.05
C VAL A 12 -10.53 -17.23 -2.49
N PRO A 13 -9.43 -17.41 -3.26
CA PRO A 13 -8.24 -18.12 -2.79
C PRO A 13 -7.78 -17.55 -1.45
N GLU A 14 -7.26 -18.41 -0.56
CA GLU A 14 -6.70 -17.93 0.70
C GLU A 14 -5.55 -16.96 0.42
N PRO A 15 -5.50 -15.80 1.11
CA PRO A 15 -4.37 -14.90 0.98
C PRO A 15 -3.07 -15.58 1.40
N ALA A 16 -1.97 -15.20 0.77
CA ALA A 16 -0.67 -15.83 0.96
C ALA A 16 -0.05 -15.51 2.33
N THR A 17 -0.34 -14.33 2.88
CA THR A 17 0.23 -13.83 4.13
C THR A 17 -0.60 -14.27 5.35
N TRP A 18 0.06 -14.39 6.49
CA TRP A 18 -0.54 -14.94 7.72
C TRP A 18 -1.52 -13.97 8.38
N ASP A 19 -1.18 -12.69 8.33
CA ASP A 19 -1.99 -11.58 8.83
C ASP A 19 -3.26 -11.41 8.00
N ALA A 20 -3.20 -11.49 6.67
CA ALA A 20 -4.39 -11.47 5.81
C ALA A 20 -5.31 -12.68 6.04
N ARG A 21 -4.76 -13.85 6.40
CA ARG A 21 -5.58 -15.01 6.83
C ARG A 21 -6.32 -14.74 8.13
N LEU A 22 -5.66 -14.13 9.11
CA LEU A 22 -6.28 -13.75 10.38
C LEU A 22 -7.33 -12.64 10.18
N ALA A 23 -6.97 -11.62 9.41
CA ALA A 23 -7.85 -10.53 9.00
C ALA A 23 -9.11 -11.09 8.34
N ARG A 24 -8.97 -11.99 7.35
CA ARG A 24 -10.10 -12.66 6.71
C ARG A 24 -11.01 -13.39 7.70
N ARG A 25 -10.46 -14.09 8.69
CA ARG A 25 -11.26 -14.75 9.73
C ARG A 25 -12.06 -13.76 10.58
N LEU A 26 -11.48 -12.60 10.91
CA LEU A 26 -12.15 -11.54 11.66
C LEU A 26 -13.20 -10.78 10.83
N VAL A 27 -12.98 -10.66 9.52
CA VAL A 27 -13.87 -9.97 8.58
C VAL A 27 -15.03 -10.83 8.13
N THR A 28 -14.85 -12.15 8.03
CA THR A 28 -15.90 -13.08 7.58
C THR A 28 -17.25 -12.90 8.32
N PRO A 29 -17.31 -12.71 9.66
CA PRO A 29 -18.58 -12.42 10.35
C PRO A 29 -19.16 -11.01 10.08
N LEU A 30 -18.36 -10.07 9.58
CA LEU A 30 -18.82 -8.72 9.21
C LEU A 30 -19.42 -8.68 7.79
N VAL A 31 -19.20 -9.71 6.97
CA VAL A 31 -19.77 -9.84 5.62
C VAL A 31 -21.29 -9.97 5.73
N GLY A 32 -22.02 -8.96 5.26
CA GLY A 32 -23.48 -8.89 5.34
C GLY A 32 -24.03 -7.90 6.37
N THR A 33 -23.16 -7.19 7.11
CA THR A 33 -23.54 -6.05 7.96
C THR A 33 -23.57 -4.73 7.17
N ARG A 34 -24.01 -3.62 7.81
CA ARG A 34 -23.98 -2.27 7.21
C ARG A 34 -22.57 -1.64 7.18
N VAL A 35 -21.54 -2.37 7.59
CA VAL A 35 -20.17 -1.86 7.66
C VAL A 35 -19.59 -1.82 6.25
N THR A 36 -19.18 -0.64 5.81
CA THR A 36 -18.57 -0.43 4.48
C THR A 36 -17.04 -0.45 4.58
N PRO A 37 -16.30 -0.77 3.51
CA PRO A 37 -14.84 -0.71 3.49
C PRO A 37 -14.31 0.66 3.95
N ASN A 38 -14.94 1.76 3.52
CA ASN A 38 -14.55 3.11 3.91
C ASN A 38 -14.62 3.38 5.44
N HIS A 39 -15.50 2.68 6.17
CA HIS A 39 -15.54 2.79 7.63
C HIS A 39 -14.30 2.16 8.27
N LEU A 40 -13.82 1.02 7.73
CA LEU A 40 -12.59 0.39 8.21
C LEU A 40 -11.38 1.25 7.87
N THR A 41 -11.30 1.80 6.66
CA THR A 41 -10.23 2.74 6.26
C THR A 41 -10.20 3.98 7.16
N SER A 42 -11.37 4.50 7.54
CA SER A 42 -11.44 5.66 8.45
C SER A 42 -11.06 5.30 9.89
N LEU A 43 -11.45 4.11 10.36
CA LEU A 43 -11.01 3.58 11.66
C LEU A 43 -9.50 3.37 11.68
N ARG A 44 -8.94 2.80 10.62
CA ARG A 44 -7.50 2.65 10.41
C ARG A 44 -6.79 4.00 10.50
N LEU A 45 -7.25 5.00 9.74
CA LEU A 45 -6.69 6.35 9.78
C LEU A 45 -6.70 6.91 11.20
N LEU A 46 -7.80 6.76 11.94
CA LEU A 46 -7.91 7.25 13.32
C LEU A 46 -6.90 6.56 14.26
N ILE A 47 -6.78 5.23 14.16
CA ILE A 47 -5.81 4.45 14.96
C ILE A 47 -4.38 4.85 14.59
N GLY A 48 -4.08 5.01 13.30
CA GLY A 48 -2.77 5.41 12.79
C GLY A 48 -2.36 6.82 13.26
N VAL A 49 -3.27 7.79 13.18
CA VAL A 49 -3.05 9.16 13.67
C VAL A 49 -2.83 9.17 15.19
N ALA A 50 -3.64 8.40 15.94
CA ALA A 50 -3.44 8.25 17.38
C ALA A 50 -2.07 7.63 17.69
N GLY A 51 -1.66 6.59 16.95
CA GLY A 51 -0.35 5.96 17.09
C GLY A 51 0.80 6.92 16.84
N ALA A 52 0.74 7.70 15.75
CA ALA A 52 1.72 8.72 15.42
C ALA A 52 1.78 9.84 16.48
N TYR A 53 0.63 10.24 17.04
CA TYR A 53 0.59 11.20 18.14
C TYR A 53 1.28 10.66 19.39
N TYR A 54 0.99 9.42 19.82
CA TYR A 54 1.66 8.85 20.99
C TYR A 54 3.16 8.61 20.78
N LEU A 55 3.58 8.29 19.54
CA LEU A 55 5.00 8.23 19.16
C LEU A 55 5.70 9.57 19.39
N SER A 56 5.06 10.70 19.06
CA SER A 56 5.70 12.03 19.11
C SER A 56 5.89 12.59 20.52
N LEU A 57 5.26 12.02 21.55
CA LEU A 57 5.30 12.56 22.92
C LEU A 57 6.64 12.39 23.63
N GLY A 58 7.60 11.65 23.05
CA GLY A 58 8.96 11.53 23.59
C GLY A 58 9.05 10.73 24.89
N GLN A 59 8.00 10.04 25.33
CA GLN A 59 8.02 9.15 26.49
C GLN A 59 8.11 7.70 26.04
N PHE A 60 8.99 6.90 26.64
CA PHE A 60 9.22 5.50 26.23
C PHE A 60 7.95 4.64 26.19
N TRP A 61 7.13 4.71 27.25
CA TRP A 61 5.89 3.92 27.33
C TRP A 61 4.83 4.37 26.32
N LEU A 62 4.70 5.69 26.11
CA LEU A 62 3.78 6.23 25.11
C LEU A 62 4.26 5.93 23.69
N CYS A 63 5.57 5.95 23.45
CA CYS A 63 6.17 5.56 22.19
C CYS A 63 5.89 4.09 21.85
N THR A 64 6.05 3.19 22.83
CA THR A 64 5.71 1.77 22.65
C THR A 64 4.21 1.58 22.39
N ALA A 65 3.34 2.28 23.12
CA ALA A 65 1.90 2.25 22.87
C ALA A 65 1.54 2.79 21.47
N GLY A 66 2.21 3.86 21.04
CA GLY A 66 2.07 4.44 19.70
C GLY A 66 2.49 3.46 18.60
N ALA A 67 3.63 2.78 18.77
CA ALA A 67 4.07 1.74 17.84
C ALA A 67 3.09 0.56 17.77
N LEU A 68 2.50 0.14 18.90
CA LEU A 68 1.47 -0.89 18.92
C LEU A 68 0.19 -0.44 18.18
N LEU A 69 -0.21 0.82 18.33
CA LEU A 69 -1.34 1.38 17.59
C LEU A 69 -1.06 1.45 16.09
N ILE A 70 0.16 1.83 15.69
CA ILE A 70 0.59 1.77 14.28
C ILE A 70 0.49 0.33 13.74
N ALA A 71 1.00 -0.66 14.48
CA ALA A 71 0.91 -2.06 14.09
C ALA A 71 -0.55 -2.52 13.98
N LEU A 72 -1.42 -2.08 14.90
CA LEU A 72 -2.86 -2.34 14.83
C LEU A 72 -3.51 -1.66 13.61
N SER A 73 -3.14 -0.43 13.30
CA SER A 73 -3.60 0.27 12.08
C SER A 73 -3.23 -0.52 10.83
N ASN A 74 -1.99 -1.00 10.73
CA ASN A 74 -1.54 -1.84 9.60
C ASN A 74 -2.35 -3.13 9.49
N PHE A 75 -2.70 -3.75 10.62
CA PHE A 75 -3.54 -4.95 10.63
C PHE A 75 -4.98 -4.67 10.16
N VAL A 76 -5.54 -3.51 10.51
CA VAL A 76 -6.88 -3.10 10.04
C VAL A 76 -6.88 -2.79 8.53
N ASP A 77 -5.77 -2.39 7.94
CA ASP A 77 -5.61 -2.24 6.48
C ASP A 77 -5.83 -3.57 5.75
N HIS A 78 -5.11 -4.61 6.16
CA HIS A 78 -5.25 -5.96 5.59
C HIS A 78 -6.69 -6.50 5.73
N THR A 79 -7.39 -6.06 6.78
CA THR A 79 -8.79 -6.38 7.07
C THR A 79 -9.75 -5.71 6.08
N ASP A 80 -9.51 -4.45 5.70
CA ASP A 80 -10.37 -3.75 4.74
C ASP A 80 -10.16 -4.22 3.30
N GLY A 81 -8.92 -4.56 2.93
CA GLY A 81 -8.55 -5.11 1.63
C GLY A 81 -9.20 -6.48 1.38
N GLU A 82 -9.15 -7.37 2.38
CA GLU A 82 -9.83 -8.66 2.30
C GLU A 82 -11.36 -8.52 2.31
N LEU A 83 -11.91 -7.55 3.07
CA LEU A 83 -13.35 -7.25 3.03
C LEU A 83 -13.78 -6.78 1.64
N ALA A 84 -13.05 -5.85 1.03
CA ALA A 84 -13.34 -5.35 -0.32
C ALA A 84 -13.28 -6.48 -1.36
N ARG A 85 -12.31 -7.40 -1.21
CA ARG A 85 -12.14 -8.55 -2.10
C ARG A 85 -13.27 -9.58 -1.99
N ILE A 86 -13.75 -9.84 -0.77
CA ILE A 86 -14.83 -10.81 -0.51
C ILE A 86 -16.21 -10.20 -0.81
N SER A 87 -16.43 -8.92 -0.47
CA SER A 87 -17.70 -8.22 -0.69
C SER A 87 -17.92 -7.77 -2.14
N GLY A 88 -16.86 -7.75 -2.97
CA GLY A 88 -16.92 -7.29 -4.36
C GLY A 88 -17.18 -5.78 -4.50
N GLN A 89 -17.08 -5.02 -3.41
CA GLN A 89 -17.28 -3.57 -3.41
C GLN A 89 -15.96 -2.84 -3.65
N SER A 90 -15.45 -2.87 -4.89
CA SER A 90 -14.34 -2.00 -5.30
C SER A 90 -14.87 -0.72 -5.95
N SER A 91 -14.49 0.43 -5.39
CA SER A 91 -14.78 1.75 -5.96
C SER A 91 -13.47 2.48 -6.21
N ARG A 92 -13.37 3.17 -7.35
CA ARG A 92 -12.21 4.00 -7.69
C ARG A 92 -11.97 5.10 -6.65
N ILE A 93 -13.04 5.65 -6.09
CA ILE A 93 -12.96 6.69 -5.04
C ILE A 93 -12.48 6.08 -3.72
N GLY A 94 -13.01 4.91 -3.35
CA GLY A 94 -12.59 4.21 -2.12
C GLY A 94 -11.10 3.84 -2.16
N HIS A 95 -10.63 3.33 -3.30
CA HIS A 95 -9.21 3.01 -3.47
C HIS A 95 -8.29 4.24 -3.38
N LEU A 96 -8.71 5.39 -3.93
CA LEU A 96 -7.93 6.63 -3.78
C LEU A 96 -7.93 7.15 -2.34
N TYR A 97 -9.07 7.05 -1.65
CA TYR A 97 -9.19 7.44 -0.24
C TYR A 97 -8.28 6.59 0.64
N ASP A 98 -8.27 5.28 0.44
CA ASP A 98 -7.43 4.34 1.16
C ASP A 98 -5.93 4.61 0.96
N LEU A 99 -5.50 4.78 -0.29
CA LEU A 99 -4.14 5.17 -0.62
C LEU A 99 -3.72 6.49 0.04
N GLY A 100 -4.62 7.47 0.06
CA GLY A 100 -4.38 8.75 0.72
C GLY A 100 -4.25 8.62 2.24
N CYS A 101 -5.13 7.84 2.87
CA CYS A 101 -5.08 7.56 4.30
C CYS A 101 -3.76 6.85 4.66
N ASP A 102 -3.34 5.91 3.83
CA ASP A 102 -2.11 5.15 4.06
C ASP A 102 -0.86 6.03 3.97
N ALA A 103 -0.78 6.88 2.94
CA ALA A 103 0.29 7.85 2.80
C ALA A 103 0.34 8.80 4.00
N VAL A 104 -0.82 9.28 4.48
CA VAL A 104 -0.90 10.16 5.65
C VAL A 104 -0.40 9.46 6.91
N VAL A 105 -0.89 8.26 7.22
CA VAL A 105 -0.47 7.49 8.41
C VAL A 105 1.03 7.21 8.35
N THR A 106 1.55 6.80 7.20
CA THR A 106 2.97 6.53 6.99
C THR A 106 3.83 7.76 7.23
N VAL A 107 3.46 8.92 6.68
CA VAL A 107 4.21 10.17 6.91
C VAL A 107 4.17 10.57 8.38
N LEU A 108 2.99 10.53 9.00
CA LEU A 108 2.82 10.89 10.41
C LEU A 108 3.59 9.97 11.34
N LEU A 109 3.65 8.67 11.04
CA LEU A 109 4.46 7.70 11.79
C LEU A 109 5.93 8.11 11.83
N PHE A 110 6.53 8.38 10.67
CA PHE A 110 7.96 8.72 10.63
C PHE A 110 8.24 10.10 11.21
N VAL A 111 7.34 11.07 11.03
CA VAL A 111 7.44 12.38 11.68
C VAL A 111 7.34 12.25 13.20
N GLY A 112 6.37 11.49 13.71
CA GLY A 112 6.21 11.22 15.14
C GLY A 112 7.43 10.52 15.74
N LEU A 113 8.00 9.57 14.99
CA LEU A 113 9.28 8.96 15.36
C LEU A 113 10.43 9.97 15.36
N GLY A 114 10.47 10.88 14.40
CA GLY A 114 11.42 11.98 14.35
C GLY A 114 11.35 12.85 15.61
N PHE A 115 10.15 13.21 16.06
CA PHE A 115 9.98 13.94 17.34
C PHE A 115 10.49 13.14 18.54
N TYR A 116 10.18 11.85 18.63
CA TYR A 116 10.70 10.99 19.70
C TYR A 116 12.24 11.01 19.75
N VAL A 117 12.89 10.80 18.60
CA VAL A 117 14.34 10.79 18.49
C VAL A 117 14.93 12.18 18.78
N GLY A 118 14.28 13.25 18.31
CA GLY A 118 14.73 14.63 18.54
C GLY A 118 14.76 15.02 20.02
N VAL A 119 13.77 14.56 20.80
CA VAL A 119 13.76 14.75 22.26
C VAL A 119 14.93 14.05 22.96
N HIS A 120 15.30 12.85 22.50
CA HIS A 120 16.37 12.05 23.12
C HIS A 120 17.78 12.35 22.57
N HIS A 121 17.87 12.95 21.38
CA HIS A 121 19.12 13.28 20.70
C HIS A 121 19.09 14.70 20.12
N PRO A 122 18.97 15.75 20.95
CA PRO A 122 18.81 17.13 20.48
C PRO A 122 20.05 17.69 19.76
N ALA A 123 21.21 17.07 19.92
CA ALA A 123 22.48 17.49 19.32
C ALA A 123 22.75 16.86 17.94
N MET A 124 21.77 16.19 17.31
CA MET A 124 21.94 15.66 15.96
C MET A 124 22.20 16.78 14.94
N LEU A 125 23.07 16.52 13.97
CA LEU A 125 23.42 17.48 12.91
C LEU A 125 22.21 17.94 12.08
N VAL A 126 21.24 17.04 11.91
CA VAL A 126 19.98 17.31 11.22
C VAL A 126 18.86 17.03 12.21
N PRO A 127 17.86 17.92 12.37
CA PRO A 127 16.75 17.67 13.28
C PRO A 127 15.99 16.41 12.86
N ALA A 128 15.72 15.54 13.83
CA ALA A 128 15.22 14.20 13.58
C ALA A 128 13.81 14.19 12.96
N GLU A 129 13.01 15.23 13.21
CA GLU A 129 11.71 15.46 12.56
C GLU A 129 11.82 15.61 11.04
N TRP A 130 12.90 16.23 10.53
CA TRP A 130 13.14 16.34 9.09
C TRP A 130 13.58 15.01 8.49
N LEU A 131 14.43 14.27 9.20
CA LEU A 131 14.80 12.90 8.79
C LEU A 131 13.54 12.01 8.70
N GLY A 132 12.65 12.14 9.68
CA GLY A 132 11.34 11.48 9.68
C GLY A 132 10.46 11.91 8.52
N ALA A 133 10.31 13.21 8.27
CA ALA A 133 9.52 13.71 7.15
C ALA A 133 10.04 13.19 5.80
N ILE A 134 11.36 13.20 5.59
CA ILE A 134 12.01 12.70 4.36
C ILE A 134 11.76 11.19 4.21
N ALA A 135 11.96 10.42 5.28
CA ALA A 135 11.70 8.99 5.27
C ALA A 135 10.23 8.68 4.94
N GLY A 136 9.30 9.32 5.64
CA GLY A 136 7.86 9.10 5.46
C GLY A 136 7.37 9.45 4.06
N VAL A 137 7.79 10.60 3.51
CA VAL A 137 7.43 10.99 2.14
C VAL A 137 8.04 10.02 1.12
N ALA A 138 9.28 9.58 1.32
CA ALA A 138 9.91 8.61 0.44
C ALA A 138 9.17 7.27 0.45
N VAL A 139 8.81 6.75 1.63
CA VAL A 139 8.04 5.50 1.76
C VAL A 139 6.66 5.62 1.12
N ALA A 140 5.92 6.69 1.38
CA ALA A 140 4.64 6.94 0.72
C ALA A 140 4.77 7.01 -0.81
N LEU A 141 5.83 7.64 -1.32
CA LEU A 141 6.12 7.70 -2.75
C LEU A 141 6.44 6.31 -3.33
N ILE A 142 7.19 5.48 -2.61
CA ILE A 142 7.49 4.09 -3.01
C ILE A 142 6.20 3.29 -3.19
N PHE A 143 5.30 3.33 -2.21
CA PHE A 143 4.02 2.63 -2.28
C PHE A 143 3.18 3.14 -3.45
N PHE A 144 3.07 4.46 -3.60
CA PHE A 144 2.37 5.06 -4.72
C PHE A 144 2.92 4.59 -6.08
N LEU A 145 4.24 4.64 -6.28
CA LEU A 145 4.86 4.22 -7.54
C LEU A 145 4.67 2.74 -7.80
N ARG A 146 4.83 1.87 -6.78
CA ARG A 146 4.62 0.43 -6.92
C ARG A 146 3.20 0.10 -7.33
N MET A 147 2.21 0.69 -6.67
CA MET A 147 0.81 0.55 -7.05
C MET A 147 0.56 1.02 -8.49
N ARG A 148 1.19 2.12 -8.93
CA ARG A 148 1.07 2.60 -10.31
C ARG A 148 1.68 1.63 -11.32
N ILE A 149 2.85 1.05 -11.02
CA ILE A 149 3.48 0.01 -11.87
C ILE A 149 2.57 -1.21 -11.98
N GLU A 150 2.04 -1.69 -10.86
CA GLU A 150 1.12 -2.83 -10.82
C GLU A 150 -0.13 -2.56 -11.67
N SER A 151 -0.69 -1.35 -11.62
CA SER A 151 -1.85 -0.97 -12.44
C SER A 151 -1.57 -0.96 -13.94
N MET A 152 -0.31 -0.84 -14.38
CA MET A 152 0.10 -0.82 -15.79
C MET A 152 0.44 -2.21 -16.34
N VAL A 153 1.13 -3.04 -15.56
CA VAL A 153 1.70 -4.33 -16.03
C VAL A 153 0.93 -5.53 -15.46
N GLY A 154 0.06 -5.32 -14.48
CA GLY A 154 -0.65 -6.37 -13.75
C GLY A 154 0.22 -7.08 -12.71
N LYS A 155 -0.43 -7.72 -11.73
CA LYS A 155 0.19 -8.42 -10.57
C LYS A 155 1.27 -9.43 -10.94
N SER A 156 1.22 -10.02 -12.14
CA SER A 156 2.19 -11.01 -12.62
C SER A 156 3.52 -10.40 -13.10
N GLY A 157 3.55 -9.09 -13.40
CA GLY A 157 4.75 -8.39 -13.87
C GLY A 157 5.58 -7.74 -12.76
N THR A 158 4.96 -7.50 -11.59
CA THR A 158 5.62 -6.92 -10.42
C THR A 158 6.15 -8.04 -9.53
N LYS A 159 7.47 -8.18 -9.43
CA LYS A 159 8.10 -9.00 -8.37
C LYS A 159 7.89 -8.28 -7.03
N GLN A 160 6.71 -8.43 -6.42
CA GLN A 160 6.50 -8.13 -5.00
C GLN A 160 7.53 -8.99 -4.25
N ALA A 161 8.42 -8.38 -3.48
CA ALA A 161 9.42 -9.11 -2.72
C ALA A 161 8.76 -9.71 -1.48
N SER A 162 7.95 -10.76 -1.65
CA SER A 162 7.43 -11.55 -0.54
C SER A 162 8.42 -12.65 -0.22
N LEU A 163 9.02 -12.63 0.97
CA LEU A 163 9.92 -13.70 1.43
C LEU A 163 9.20 -14.48 2.52
N ALA A 164 8.98 -15.77 2.29
CA ALA A 164 8.30 -16.67 3.24
C ALA A 164 6.90 -16.20 3.73
N GLY A 165 6.19 -15.40 2.94
CA GLY A 165 4.85 -14.90 3.28
C GLY A 165 4.82 -13.64 4.16
N PHE A 166 5.96 -12.94 4.28
CA PHE A 166 6.06 -11.58 4.80
C PHE A 166 6.20 -10.58 3.63
N GLU A 167 5.45 -9.50 3.68
CA GLU A 167 5.52 -8.36 2.76
C GLU A 167 6.40 -7.24 3.31
N THR A 168 6.79 -6.30 2.45
CA THR A 168 7.57 -5.12 2.86
C THR A 168 6.83 -4.22 3.85
N GLU A 169 5.51 -4.31 3.86
CA GLU A 169 4.61 -3.58 4.77
C GLU A 169 4.64 -4.18 6.19
N ASP A 170 4.94 -5.47 6.31
CA ASP A 170 5.03 -6.16 7.60
C ASP A 170 6.22 -5.72 8.45
N VAL A 171 7.16 -4.98 7.86
CA VAL A 171 8.24 -4.31 8.59
C VAL A 171 7.68 -3.38 9.67
N LEU A 172 6.48 -2.83 9.48
CA LEU A 172 5.81 -2.01 10.50
C LEU A 172 5.40 -2.80 11.74
N TYR A 173 5.18 -4.11 11.65
CA TYR A 173 4.97 -4.95 12.84
C TYR A 173 6.23 -5.12 13.69
N LEU A 174 7.41 -4.80 13.14
CA LEU A 174 8.65 -4.76 13.91
C LEU A 174 8.77 -3.48 14.74
N LEU A 175 7.99 -2.42 14.44
CA LEU A 175 8.11 -1.13 15.11
C LEU A 175 7.97 -1.22 16.64
N PRO A 176 7.00 -1.98 17.22
CA PRO A 176 6.93 -2.19 18.67
C PRO A 176 8.16 -2.91 19.25
N LEU A 177 8.76 -3.83 18.48
CA LEU A 177 9.98 -4.51 18.91
C LEU A 177 11.17 -3.54 18.88
N VAL A 178 11.27 -2.72 17.83
CA VAL A 178 12.27 -1.66 17.71
C VAL A 178 12.13 -0.65 18.85
N THR A 179 10.91 -0.25 19.25
CA THR A 179 10.72 0.64 20.40
C THR A 179 11.20 0.01 21.70
N VAL A 180 10.82 -1.24 21.98
CA VAL A 180 11.18 -1.93 23.24
C VAL A 180 12.69 -2.15 23.33
N LEU A 181 13.36 -2.41 22.21
CA LEU A 181 14.81 -2.57 22.15
C LEU A 181 15.58 -1.24 22.07
N ASN A 182 14.89 -0.10 22.17
CA ASN A 182 15.46 1.25 22.03
C ASN A 182 16.20 1.47 20.69
N GLY A 183 15.74 0.82 19.62
CA GLY A 183 16.29 0.87 18.26
C GLY A 183 15.77 2.01 17.40
N MET A 184 15.04 2.98 17.97
CA MET A 184 14.34 4.04 17.21
C MET A 184 15.28 4.94 16.43
N THR A 185 16.40 5.34 17.03
CA THR A 185 17.41 6.20 16.39
C THR A 185 18.06 5.53 15.17
N PRO A 186 18.66 4.32 15.27
CA PRO A 186 19.23 3.67 14.09
C PRO A 186 18.17 3.30 13.05
N PHE A 187 16.94 2.97 13.46
CA PHE A 187 15.84 2.71 12.53
C PHE A 187 15.48 3.96 11.71
N LEU A 188 15.33 5.11 12.36
CA LEU A 188 15.01 6.37 11.69
C LEU A 188 16.11 6.79 10.72
N VAL A 189 17.38 6.69 11.13
CA VAL A 189 18.53 7.03 10.27
C VAL A 189 18.61 6.08 9.06
N ALA A 190 18.43 4.78 9.29
CA ALA A 190 18.40 3.80 8.21
C ALA A 190 17.26 4.08 7.23
N ALA A 191 16.06 4.41 7.71
CA ALA A 191 14.93 4.76 6.88
C ALA A 191 15.14 6.06 6.10
N ALA A 192 15.69 7.09 6.73
CA ALA A 192 15.97 8.39 6.11
C ALA A 192 17.01 8.32 4.97
N ILE A 193 17.86 7.29 4.95
CA ILE A 193 18.81 7.04 3.86
C ILE A 193 18.24 6.02 2.87
N GLY A 194 17.76 4.89 3.37
CA GLY A 194 17.31 3.76 2.56
C GLY A 194 16.06 4.08 1.74
N ALA A 195 15.06 4.73 2.35
CA ALA A 195 13.80 5.01 1.67
C ALA A 195 13.97 5.98 0.49
N PRO A 196 14.68 7.12 0.60
CA PRO A 196 14.90 7.99 -0.56
C PRO A 196 15.68 7.33 -1.70
N LEU A 197 16.70 6.53 -1.38
CA LEU A 197 17.48 5.80 -2.39
C LEU A 197 16.59 4.79 -3.13
N PHE A 198 15.76 4.06 -2.38
CA PHE A 198 14.81 3.11 -2.96
C PHE A 198 13.70 3.81 -3.75
N ALA A 199 13.22 4.96 -3.29
CA ALA A 199 12.27 5.79 -4.01
C ALA A 199 12.84 6.24 -5.36
N ALA A 200 14.10 6.71 -5.39
CA ALA A 200 14.78 7.05 -6.64
C ALA A 200 14.88 5.85 -7.59
N TRP A 201 15.17 4.66 -7.06
CA TRP A 201 15.15 3.43 -7.86
C TRP A 201 13.76 3.10 -8.41
N CYS A 202 12.71 3.20 -7.59
CA CYS A 202 11.32 3.00 -8.03
C CYS A 202 10.89 4.03 -9.08
N VAL A 203 11.35 5.28 -9.02
CA VAL A 203 11.10 6.29 -10.06
C VAL A 203 11.73 5.86 -11.39
N MET A 204 12.99 5.42 -11.36
CA MET A 204 13.66 4.92 -12.56
C MET A 204 12.96 3.69 -13.14
N ASP A 205 12.50 2.79 -12.29
CA ASP A 205 11.76 1.59 -12.69
C ASP A 205 10.41 1.95 -13.32
N TYR A 206 9.65 2.84 -12.67
CA TYR A 206 8.40 3.39 -13.21
C TYR A 206 8.60 3.99 -14.61
N GLN A 207 9.63 4.82 -14.79
CA GLN A 207 9.95 5.42 -16.10
C GLN A 207 10.35 4.38 -17.16
N ARG A 208 11.02 3.29 -16.78
CA ARG A 208 11.33 2.19 -17.71
C ARG A 208 10.04 1.50 -18.15
N VAL A 209 9.22 1.08 -17.20
CA VAL A 209 7.94 0.41 -17.46
C VAL A 209 7.03 1.27 -18.34
N THR A 210 6.86 2.56 -18.02
CA THR A 210 6.03 3.46 -18.83
C THR A 210 6.52 3.57 -20.27
N ARG A 211 7.85 3.64 -20.48
CA ARG A 211 8.42 3.67 -21.84
C ARG A 211 8.20 2.35 -22.58
N ASP A 212 8.33 1.22 -21.91
CA ASP A 212 8.16 -0.09 -22.53
C ASP A 212 6.70 -0.35 -22.92
N VAL A 213 5.75 0.01 -22.05
CA VAL A 213 4.31 -0.04 -22.36
C VAL A 213 3.97 0.87 -23.54
N ALA A 214 4.51 2.09 -23.57
CA ALA A 214 4.28 3.02 -24.69
C ALA A 214 4.85 2.48 -26.03
N ARG A 215 6.05 1.88 -26.00
CA ARG A 215 6.67 1.24 -27.17
C ARG A 215 5.87 0.05 -27.66
N ALA A 216 5.38 -0.80 -26.76
CA ALA A 216 4.54 -1.95 -27.10
C ALA A 216 3.23 -1.50 -27.76
N ALA A 217 2.59 -0.45 -27.23
CA ALA A 217 1.38 0.13 -27.82
C ALA A 217 1.63 0.67 -29.24
N GLN A 218 2.76 1.37 -29.47
CA GLN A 218 3.14 1.85 -30.81
C GLN A 218 3.39 0.72 -31.80
N ALA A 219 4.11 -0.34 -31.38
CA ALA A 219 4.38 -1.51 -32.22
C ALA A 219 3.10 -2.28 -32.59
N ALA A 220 2.11 -2.34 -31.70
CA ALA A 220 0.80 -2.91 -32.00
C ALA A 220 0.01 -2.05 -33.00
N ASN A 221 0.08 -0.72 -32.89
CA ASN A 221 -0.64 0.20 -33.78
C ASN A 221 -0.02 0.29 -35.19
N GLY A 222 1.29 0.08 -35.32
CA GLY A 222 1.99 0.04 -36.61
C GLY A 222 1.80 -1.26 -37.41
N LYS A 223 1.11 -2.27 -36.87
CA LYS A 223 0.84 -3.56 -37.52
C LYS A 223 -0.54 -3.64 -38.17
N VAL A 224 -1.30 -2.55 -38.28
CA VAL A 224 -2.52 -2.51 -39.10
C VAL A 224 -2.08 -2.71 -40.56
N PRO A 225 -2.43 -3.82 -41.24
CA PRO A 225 -2.03 -4.03 -42.63
C PRO A 225 -2.64 -2.92 -43.49
N PRO A 226 -1.96 -2.49 -44.57
CA PRO A 226 -2.59 -1.62 -45.56
C PRO A 226 -3.90 -2.28 -45.99
N LYS A 227 -4.98 -1.51 -45.95
CA LYS A 227 -6.28 -1.96 -46.43
C LYS A 227 -6.10 -2.29 -47.91
N ASP A 228 -6.09 -3.58 -48.25
CA ASP A 228 -6.05 -4.04 -49.64
C ASP A 228 -7.19 -3.36 -50.38
N THR A 229 -6.84 -2.34 -51.16
CA THR A 229 -7.71 -1.76 -52.17
C THR A 229 -7.71 -2.69 -53.38
N ASP A 230 -8.17 -3.92 -53.20
CA ASP A 230 -8.61 -4.76 -54.32
C ASP A 230 -10.05 -4.35 -54.67
N GLY A 231 -10.14 -3.15 -55.23
CA GLY A 231 -11.32 -2.63 -55.90
C GLY A 231 -11.15 -2.77 -57.39
N ASN A 232 -10.99 -4.00 -57.90
CA ASN A 232 -11.19 -4.27 -59.31
C ASN A 232 -11.52 -5.73 -59.55
N ASP A 233 -12.81 -6.06 -59.44
CA ASP A 233 -13.36 -7.16 -60.23
C ASP A 233 -14.87 -7.02 -60.42
N PHE A 234 -15.31 -7.31 -61.65
CA PHE A 234 -16.68 -7.45 -62.16
C PHE A 234 -17.48 -6.17 -62.52
N GLN A 235 -17.08 -5.52 -63.60
CA GLN A 235 -18.07 -5.13 -64.62
C GLN A 235 -18.25 -6.27 -65.63
N THR A 236 -19.32 -7.04 -65.45
CA THR A 236 -19.93 -7.87 -66.50
C THR A 236 -21.40 -7.48 -66.62
N ALA A 237 -21.87 -7.42 -67.88
CA ALA A 237 -23.25 -7.27 -68.36
C ALA A 237 -23.77 -5.83 -68.57
N ARG A 238 -23.52 -5.27 -69.76
CA ARG A 238 -24.46 -5.29 -70.90
C ARG A 238 -23.81 -4.81 -72.17
#